data_AF-A0A2S2Q692-F1
#
_entry.id   AF-A0A2S2Q692-F1
#
_cell.length_a   1.000
_cell.length_b   1.000
_cell.length_c   1.000
_cell.angle_alpha   90.00
_cell.angle_beta   90.00
_cell.angle_gamma   90.00
#
_symmetry.space_group_name_H-M   'P 1'
#
loop_
_entity.id
_entity.type
_entity.pdbx_description
1 polymer ?
#
loop_
_entity_poly.entity_id
_entity_poly.type
_entity_poly.pdbx_seq_one_letter_code
_entity_poly.pdbx_strand_id
1 'polypeptide(L)'
;TAIGPYFSILQEKKDTNKFSKIILIHSVRYFSDLKYLNIIEKLKKSYKNKLIVLITISREKKEGFFYGRIPSLLLNKKIENHINIEMNCKNSHVMLCGNPFMVKDMFNLLQKKKKMTKNLRRKPGNITRENYW
;
A
#
# COMPACT_ATOMS: atom_id res chain seq x y z
N THR A 1 3.38 8.38 11.42
CA THR A 1 3.85 8.55 10.03
C THR A 1 4.55 7.28 9.60
N ALA A 2 3.84 6.37 8.93
CA ALA A 2 4.31 5.00 8.66
C ALA A 2 4.77 4.76 7.21
N ILE A 3 4.93 5.85 6.43
CA ILE A 3 5.41 5.77 5.04
C ILE A 3 6.93 5.75 4.92
N GLY A 4 7.64 6.16 5.98
CA GLY A 4 9.10 6.28 6.00
C GLY A 4 9.85 5.02 5.52
N PRO A 5 9.52 3.82 6.06
CA PRO A 5 10.17 2.58 5.63
C PRO A 5 10.02 2.32 4.12
N TYR A 6 8.85 2.61 3.55
CA TYR A 6 8.61 2.41 2.11
C TYR A 6 9.37 3.41 1.25
N PHE A 7 9.52 4.65 1.69
CA PHE A 7 10.38 5.60 0.97
C PHE A 7 11.84 5.16 1.00
N SER A 8 12.35 4.68 2.13
CA SER A 8 13.72 4.15 2.22
C SER A 8 13.92 2.97 1.25
N ILE A 9 13.03 1.96 1.28
CA ILE A 9 13.07 0.80 0.36
C ILE A 9 13.06 1.25 -1.11
N LEU A 10 12.14 2.17 -1.45
CA LEU A 10 11.99 2.64 -2.83
C LEU A 10 13.18 3.49 -3.29
N GLN A 11 13.79 4.28 -2.40
CA GLN A 11 14.97 5.08 -2.74
C GLN A 11 16.22 4.20 -2.91
N GLU A 12 16.37 3.16 -2.09
CA GLU A 12 17.49 2.21 -2.19
C GLU A 12 17.44 1.38 -3.47
N LYS A 13 16.23 1.08 -4.00
CA LYS A 13 15.98 0.29 -5.22
C LYS A 13 16.50 -1.15 -5.20
N LYS A 14 17.08 -1.59 -4.10
CA LYS A 14 17.63 -2.94 -3.94
C LYS A 14 16.55 -4.00 -4.17
N ASP A 15 16.89 -5.00 -4.99
CA ASP A 15 16.02 -6.16 -5.32
C ASP A 15 14.65 -5.83 -5.94
N THR A 16 14.38 -4.56 -6.28
CA THR A 16 13.06 -4.17 -6.82
C THR A 16 12.79 -4.79 -8.19
N ASN A 17 13.84 -5.21 -8.92
CA ASN A 17 13.75 -5.90 -10.21
C ASN A 17 12.97 -7.21 -10.17
N LYS A 18 12.86 -7.86 -9.00
CA LYS A 18 12.09 -9.10 -8.81
C LYS A 18 10.57 -8.88 -8.92
N PHE A 19 10.10 -7.64 -8.80
CA PHE A 19 8.68 -7.29 -8.89
C PHE A 19 8.37 -6.62 -10.23
N SER A 20 7.32 -7.08 -10.92
CA SER A 20 6.84 -6.46 -12.16
C SER A 20 6.15 -5.11 -11.92
N LYS A 21 5.43 -4.98 -10.80
CA LYS A 21 4.74 -3.78 -10.35
C LYS A 21 4.94 -3.57 -8.86
N ILE A 22 5.05 -2.31 -8.47
CA ILE A 22 5.08 -1.88 -7.06
C ILE A 22 3.95 -0.88 -6.87
N ILE A 23 3.04 -1.17 -5.92
CA ILE A 23 1.92 -0.30 -5.61
C ILE A 23 2.12 0.28 -4.21
N LEU A 24 2.36 1.59 -4.14
CA LEU A 24 2.46 2.33 -2.88
C LEU A 24 1.12 3.02 -2.59
N ILE A 25 0.48 2.67 -1.48
CA ILE A 25 -0.76 3.30 -1.05
C ILE A 25 -0.49 4.13 0.20
N HIS A 26 -0.64 5.46 0.09
CA HIS A 26 -0.48 6.37 1.21
C HIS A 26 -1.84 6.91 1.68
N SER A 27 -2.23 6.57 2.91
CA SER A 27 -3.48 7.06 3.51
C SER A 27 -3.21 8.14 4.55
N VAL A 28 -3.93 9.25 4.45
CA VAL A 28 -3.89 10.39 5.39
C VAL A 28 -5.32 10.77 5.84
N ARG A 29 -5.43 11.64 6.86
CA ARG A 29 -6.73 12.11 7.34
C ARG A 29 -7.24 13.24 6.46
N TYR A 30 -6.42 14.26 6.29
CA TYR A 30 -6.68 15.46 5.48
C TYR A 30 -5.60 15.63 4.41
N PHE A 31 -5.90 16.39 3.36
CA PHE A 31 -4.98 16.78 2.31
C PHE A 31 -3.77 17.54 2.87
N SER A 32 -3.97 18.36 3.90
CA SER A 32 -2.90 19.09 4.60
C SER A 32 -1.88 18.16 5.29
N ASP A 33 -2.23 16.91 5.58
CA ASP A 33 -1.30 15.92 6.15
C ASP A 33 -0.34 15.35 5.09
N LEU A 34 -0.55 15.65 3.81
CA LEU A 34 0.21 15.09 2.70
C LEU A 34 1.55 15.81 2.50
N LYS A 35 2.52 15.51 3.38
CA LYS A 35 3.80 16.23 3.46
C LYS A 35 4.87 15.81 2.44
N TYR A 36 4.69 14.69 1.75
CA TYR A 36 5.76 14.03 0.98
C TYR A 36 5.55 13.96 -0.53
N LEU A 37 4.76 14.88 -1.09
CA LEU A 37 4.47 14.93 -2.53
C LEU A 37 5.74 14.99 -3.40
N ASN A 38 6.72 15.82 -3.01
CA ASN A 38 7.97 15.95 -3.76
C ASN A 38 8.76 14.63 -3.83
N ILE A 39 8.77 13.83 -2.76
CA ILE A 39 9.43 12.53 -2.74
C ILE A 39 8.67 11.54 -3.63
N ILE A 40 7.33 11.53 -3.53
CA ILE A 40 6.47 10.69 -4.36
C ILE A 40 6.71 10.96 -5.84
N GLU A 41 6.75 12.22 -6.26
CA GLU A 41 6.98 12.59 -7.66
C GLU A 41 8.37 12.18 -8.15
N LYS A 42 9.42 12.35 -7.34
CA LYS A 42 10.78 11.87 -7.66
C LYS A 42 10.79 10.34 -7.83
N LEU A 43 10.12 9.61 -6.94
CA LEU A 43 10.03 8.15 -7.01
C LEU A 43 9.27 7.70 -8.27
N LYS A 44 8.12 8.31 -8.59
CA LYS A 44 7.36 7.99 -9.81
C LYS A 44 8.22 8.19 -11.07
N LYS A 45 8.91 9.33 -11.17
CA LYS A 45 9.85 9.58 -12.29
C LYS A 45 10.94 8.52 -12.36
N SER A 46 11.52 8.15 -11.21
CA SER A 46 12.61 7.19 -11.15
C SER A 46 12.20 5.75 -11.52
N TYR A 47 10.95 5.37 -11.29
CA TYR A 47 10.45 4.01 -11.54
C TYR A 47 9.63 3.89 -12.83
N LYS A 48 9.39 4.99 -13.54
CA LYS A 48 8.55 5.04 -14.75
C LYS A 48 7.21 4.34 -14.48
N ASN A 49 6.85 3.37 -15.32
CA ASN A 49 5.57 2.64 -15.23
C ASN A 49 5.58 1.49 -14.20
N LYS A 50 6.69 1.27 -13.48
CA LYS A 50 6.81 0.18 -12.50
C LYS A 50 6.18 0.51 -11.15
N LEU A 51 6.27 1.78 -10.72
CA LEU A 51 5.71 2.26 -9.45
C LEU A 51 4.37 2.97 -9.71
N ILE A 52 3.32 2.48 -9.07
CA ILE A 52 2.01 3.13 -9.02
C ILE A 52 1.83 3.66 -7.60
N VAL A 53 1.54 4.96 -7.47
CA VAL A 53 1.28 5.60 -6.17
C VAL A 53 -0.17 6.02 -6.10
N LEU A 54 -0.89 5.51 -5.09
CA LEU A 54 -2.26 5.88 -4.79
C LEU A 54 -2.29 6.62 -3.46
N ILE A 55 -3.05 7.71 -3.40
CA ILE A 55 -3.20 8.51 -2.20
C ILE A 55 -4.67 8.48 -1.79
N THR A 56 -4.93 8.19 -0.51
CA THR A 56 -6.27 8.17 0.07
C THR A 56 -6.39 9.19 1.19
N ILE A 57 -7.49 9.93 1.19
CA ILE A 57 -7.82 10.94 2.19
C ILE A 57 -9.11 10.48 2.86
N SER A 58 -9.06 10.30 4.18
CA SER A 58 -10.12 9.59 4.90
C SER A 58 -11.19 10.49 5.52
N ARG A 59 -10.94 11.81 5.66
CA ARG A 59 -11.84 12.75 6.34
C ARG A 59 -12.33 13.93 5.50
N GLU A 60 -11.88 14.06 4.26
CA GLU A 60 -12.39 15.06 3.31
C GLU A 60 -12.31 14.55 1.88
N LYS A 61 -13.16 15.09 1.01
CA LYS A 61 -13.09 14.85 -0.43
C LYS A 61 -12.16 15.89 -1.06
N LYS A 62 -11.20 15.41 -1.83
CA LYS A 62 -10.32 16.25 -2.65
C LYS A 62 -10.27 15.64 -4.04
N GLU A 63 -10.44 16.47 -5.06
CA GLU A 63 -10.35 16.06 -6.45
C GLU A 63 -8.99 15.42 -6.76
N GLY A 64 -9.00 14.32 -7.53
CA GLY A 64 -7.79 13.56 -7.85
C GLY A 64 -7.33 12.56 -6.77
N PHE A 65 -8.02 12.45 -5.63
CA PHE A 65 -7.67 11.55 -4.54
C PHE A 65 -8.77 10.56 -4.18
N PHE A 66 -8.40 9.39 -3.66
CA PHE A 66 -9.38 8.44 -3.15
C PHE A 66 -9.96 8.92 -1.82
N TYR A 67 -11.29 8.95 -1.72
CA TYR A 67 -11.96 9.22 -0.45
C TYR A 67 -12.22 7.93 0.34
N GLY A 68 -11.72 7.87 1.57
CA GLY A 68 -11.97 6.78 2.52
C GLY A 68 -10.71 6.03 2.99
N ARG A 69 -10.94 4.94 3.72
CA ARG A 69 -9.88 4.08 4.30
C ARG A 69 -9.53 2.93 3.35
N ILE A 70 -8.27 2.52 3.36
CA ILE A 70 -7.74 1.45 2.49
C ILE A 70 -8.58 0.15 2.55
N PRO A 71 -8.96 -0.39 3.73
CA PRO A 71 -9.74 -1.64 3.77
C PRO A 71 -11.05 -1.57 2.99
N SER A 72 -11.81 -0.49 3.15
CA SER A 72 -13.09 -0.29 2.47
C SER A 72 -12.92 -0.10 0.97
N LEU A 73 -11.90 0.65 0.56
CA LEU A 73 -11.58 0.87 -0.85
C LEU A 73 -11.17 -0.43 -1.56
N LEU A 74 -10.44 -1.30 -0.86
CA LEU A 74 -10.04 -2.60 -1.37
C LEU A 74 -11.24 -3.58 -1.42
N LEU A 75 -12.04 -3.63 -0.36
CA LEU A 75 -13.23 -4.49 -0.29
C LEU A 75 -14.21 -4.20 -1.45
N ASN A 76 -14.36 -2.92 -1.80
CA ASN A 76 -15.24 -2.46 -2.87
C ASN A 76 -14.56 -2.49 -4.25
N LYS A 77 -13.39 -3.14 -4.39
CA LYS A 77 -12.59 -3.21 -5.62
C LYS A 77 -12.18 -1.86 -6.24
N LYS A 78 -12.33 -0.74 -5.53
CA LYS A 78 -12.00 0.60 -6.06
C LYS A 78 -10.51 0.74 -6.39
N ILE A 79 -9.64 0.20 -5.54
CA ILE A 79 -8.19 0.22 -5.76
C ILE A 79 -7.84 -0.68 -6.96
N GLU A 80 -8.27 -1.93 -6.94
CA GLU A 80 -7.93 -2.94 -7.96
C GLU A 80 -8.42 -2.52 -9.34
N ASN A 81 -9.67 -2.04 -9.45
CA ASN A 81 -10.24 -1.58 -10.72
C ASN A 81 -9.49 -0.36 -11.27
N HIS A 82 -9.07 0.57 -10.41
CA HIS A 82 -8.38 1.78 -10.86
C HIS A 82 -6.99 1.48 -11.45
N ILE A 83 -6.26 0.52 -10.88
CA ILE A 83 -4.92 0.15 -11.37
C ILE A 83 -4.95 -0.99 -12.37
N ASN A 84 -6.12 -1.58 -12.62
CA ASN A 84 -6.32 -2.77 -13.45
C ASN A 84 -5.40 -3.94 -13.05
N ILE A 85 -5.20 -4.14 -11.75
CA ILE A 85 -4.37 -5.22 -11.19
C ILE A 85 -5.15 -5.83 -10.02
N GLU A 86 -5.46 -7.12 -10.14
CA GLU A 86 -6.04 -7.89 -9.05
C GLU A 86 -4.94 -8.42 -8.12
N MET A 87 -5.12 -8.18 -6.82
CA MET A 87 -4.27 -8.72 -5.78
C MET A 87 -4.75 -10.10 -5.35
N ASN A 88 -3.86 -11.09 -5.33
CA ASN A 88 -4.16 -12.46 -4.91
C ASN A 88 -2.95 -13.16 -4.27
N CYS A 89 -3.19 -14.32 -3.65
CA CYS A 89 -2.15 -15.08 -2.94
C CYS A 89 -1.09 -15.74 -3.85
N LYS A 90 -1.31 -15.83 -5.17
CA LYS A 90 -0.35 -16.45 -6.09
C LYS A 90 0.70 -15.45 -6.58
N ASN A 91 0.34 -14.19 -6.78
CA ASN A 91 1.19 -13.21 -7.46
C ASN A 91 1.47 -11.93 -6.65
N SER A 92 0.94 -11.81 -5.43
CA SER A 92 1.05 -10.59 -4.64
C SER A 92 1.70 -10.82 -3.28
N HIS A 93 2.50 -9.85 -2.87
CA HIS A 93 3.01 -9.70 -1.51
C HIS A 93 2.60 -8.31 -0.98
N VAL A 94 2.09 -8.27 0.24
CA VAL A 94 1.53 -7.06 0.86
C VAL A 94 2.33 -6.71 2.10
N MET A 95 2.80 -5.47 2.14
CA MET A 95 3.41 -4.88 3.33
C MET A 95 2.43 -3.91 3.97
N LEU A 96 2.19 -4.08 5.27
CA LEU A 96 1.28 -3.25 6.06
C LEU A 96 2.08 -2.50 7.12
N CYS A 97 2.04 -1.16 7.13
CA CYS A 97 2.65 -0.36 8.20
C CYS A 97 1.74 0.80 8.56
N GLY A 98 1.57 1.06 9.86
CA GLY A 98 0.82 2.20 10.35
C GLY A 98 0.01 1.94 11.61
N ASN A 99 -1.18 2.53 11.64
CA ASN A 99 -2.10 2.41 12.76
C ASN A 99 -2.44 0.93 13.00
N PRO A 100 -2.29 0.40 14.24
CA PRO A 100 -2.57 -1.00 14.57
C PRO A 100 -3.97 -1.45 14.18
N PHE A 101 -4.98 -0.59 14.30
CA PHE A 101 -6.34 -0.88 13.88
C PHE A 101 -6.42 -1.10 12.36
N MET A 102 -5.79 -0.22 11.58
CA MET A 102 -5.72 -0.36 10.12
C MET A 102 -4.98 -1.63 9.71
N VAL A 103 -3.84 -1.91 10.34
CA VAL A 103 -3.04 -3.12 10.06
C VAL A 103 -3.83 -4.39 10.39
N LYS A 104 -4.54 -4.43 11.52
CA LYS A 104 -5.39 -5.56 11.92
C LYS A 104 -6.55 -5.76 10.95
N ASP A 105 -7.27 -4.69 10.60
CA ASP A 105 -8.41 -4.75 9.67
C ASP A 105 -7.97 -5.21 8.28
N MET A 106 -6.88 -4.66 7.76
CA MET A 106 -6.30 -5.09 6.48
C MET A 106 -5.87 -6.55 6.52
N PHE A 107 -5.15 -6.98 7.56
CA PHE A 107 -4.72 -8.37 7.69
C PHE A 107 -5.90 -9.34 7.67
N ASN A 108 -6.95 -9.04 8.43
CA ASN A 108 -8.16 -9.87 8.49
C ASN A 108 -8.89 -9.91 7.13
N LEU A 109 -8.97 -8.79 6.43
CA LEU A 109 -9.57 -8.72 5.10
C LEU A 109 -8.79 -9.57 4.10
N LEU A 110 -7.45 -9.44 4.06
CA LEU A 110 -6.59 -10.21 3.15
C LEU A 110 -6.68 -11.72 3.42
N GLN A 111 -6.72 -12.11 4.69
CA GLN A 111 -6.85 -13.51 5.07
C GLN A 111 -8.21 -14.07 4.66
N LYS A 112 -9.31 -13.40 5.01
CA LYS A 112 -10.67 -13.91 4.78
C LYS A 112 -11.11 -13.84 3.32
N LYS A 113 -10.76 -12.76 2.61
CA LYS A 113 -11.26 -12.50 1.24
C LYS A 113 -10.29 -12.91 0.14
N LYS A 114 -8.97 -12.90 0.41
CA LYS A 114 -7.93 -13.18 -0.59
C LYS A 114 -7.12 -14.45 -0.26
N LYS A 115 -7.43 -15.15 0.83
CA LYS A 115 -6.74 -16.36 1.30
C LYS A 115 -5.22 -16.15 1.48
N MET A 116 -4.81 -14.93 1.81
CA MET A 116 -3.41 -14.56 2.00
C MET A 116 -2.98 -14.82 3.44
N THR A 117 -1.75 -15.28 3.64
CA THR A 117 -1.24 -15.66 4.97
C THR A 117 -0.05 -14.80 5.39
N LYS A 118 0.23 -14.77 6.70
CA LYS A 118 1.40 -14.07 7.24
C LYS A 118 2.68 -14.73 6.72
N ASN A 119 3.61 -13.92 6.23
CA ASN A 119 4.92 -14.38 5.85
C ASN A 119 5.77 -14.64 7.09
N LEU A 120 6.25 -15.87 7.26
CA LEU A 120 7.13 -16.30 8.35
C LEU A 120 8.35 -17.02 7.75
N ARG A 121 9.50 -16.96 8.42
CA ARG A 121 10.74 -17.60 7.94
C ARG A 121 10.58 -19.09 7.62
N ARG A 122 9.81 -19.83 8.44
CA ARG A 122 9.55 -21.27 8.27
C ARG A 122 8.25 -21.58 7.52
N LYS A 123 7.43 -20.56 7.26
CA LYS A 123 6.15 -20.70 6.57
C LYS A 123 5.95 -19.49 5.66
N PRO A 124 6.47 -19.55 4.41
CA PRO A 124 6.30 -18.49 3.45
C PRO A 124 4.82 -18.14 3.28
N GLY A 125 4.56 -16.85 3.20
CA GLY A 125 3.22 -16.29 3.04
C GLY A 125 3.30 -14.98 2.28
N ASN A 126 2.20 -14.25 2.25
CA ASN A 126 2.06 -13.07 1.40
C ASN A 126 2.08 -11.75 2.17
N ILE A 127 1.97 -11.77 3.50
CA ILE A 127 1.73 -10.56 4.28
C ILE A 127 2.89 -10.32 5.26
N THR A 128 3.55 -9.17 5.13
CA THR A 128 4.49 -8.62 6.11
C THR A 128 3.84 -7.42 6.79
N ARG A 129 3.97 -7.27 8.10
CA ARG A 129 3.33 -6.18 8.84
C ARG A 129 4.21 -5.62 9.94
N GLU A 130 4.07 -4.32 10.17
CA GLU A 130 4.69 -3.56 11.25
C GLU A 130 3.65 -2.60 11.84
N ASN A 131 3.53 -2.57 13.16
CA ASN A 131 2.68 -1.59 13.85
C ASN A 131 3.54 -0.40 14.26
N TYR A 132 3.00 0.81 14.10
CA TYR A 132 3.74 2.02 14.44
C TYR A 132 3.70 2.35 15.95
N TRP A 133 2.72 1.82 16.69
CA TRP A 133 2.58 1.87 18.16
C TRP A 133 1.72 0.70 18.66
#